data_AF-A0A7J6VQC4-F1
#
_entry.id   AF-A0A7J6VQC4-F1
#
_cell.length_a   1.000
_cell.length_b   1.000
_cell.length_c   1.000
_cell.angle_alpha   90.00
_cell.angle_beta   90.00
_cell.angle_gamma   90.00
#
_symmetry.space_group_name_H-M   'P 1'
#
loop_
_entity.id
_entity.type
_entity.pdbx_description
1 polymer ?
#
loop_
_entity_poly.entity_id
_entity_poly.type
_entity_poly.pdbx_seq_one_letter_code
_entity_poly.pdbx_strand_id
1 'polypeptide(L)'
;MLFTAVNPNKVGIKYSPMKFVVMYKGIPLGNANVPGFYQAAHSVKQIQTFVNVDRVNLLQTDATDLIRDATLNDRVELKVFGDVGAKIRILDFTSPTVK
;
A
#
# COMPACT_ATOMS: atom_id res chain seq x y z
N MET A 1 -8.36 0.78 -4.33
CA MET A 1 -7.63 -0.51 -4.39
C MET A 1 -7.93 -1.34 -3.15
N LEU A 2 -7.95 -2.66 -3.30
CA LEU A 2 -8.16 -3.61 -2.20
C LEU A 2 -6.94 -4.51 -2.07
N PHE A 3 -6.34 -4.54 -0.89
CA PHE A 3 -5.22 -5.43 -0.55
C PHE A 3 -5.70 -6.51 0.40
N THR A 4 -5.20 -7.74 0.22
CA THR A 4 -5.42 -8.85 1.15
C THR A 4 -4.15 -9.09 1.94
N ALA A 5 -4.19 -8.80 3.23
CA ALA A 5 -3.12 -9.16 4.15
C ALA A 5 -3.42 -10.52 4.78
N VAL A 6 -2.46 -11.43 4.74
CA VAL A 6 -2.56 -12.77 5.35
C VAL A 6 -1.52 -12.87 6.45
N ASN A 7 -1.95 -13.16 7.68
CA ASN A 7 -1.06 -13.44 8.80
C ASN A 7 -1.10 -14.94 9.12
N PRO A 8 -0.15 -15.74 8.58
CA PRO A 8 -0.08 -17.17 8.88
C PRO A 8 0.58 -17.45 10.25
N ASN A 9 1.08 -16.43 10.94
CA ASN A 9 1.83 -16.59 12.17
C ASN A 9 0.92 -16.84 13.38
N LYS A 10 1.49 -17.46 14.42
CA LYS A 10 0.85 -17.70 15.73
C LYS A 10 0.70 -16.44 16.58
N VAL A 11 1.17 -15.31 16.08
CA VAL A 11 1.29 -14.03 16.80
C VAL A 11 0.65 -12.92 15.99
N GLY A 12 0.16 -11.90 16.67
CA GLY A 12 -0.42 -10.73 16.03
C GLY A 12 0.66 -9.90 15.32
N ILE A 13 0.27 -9.13 14.32
CA ILE A 13 1.16 -8.18 13.64
C ILE A 13 0.52 -6.80 13.71
N LYS A 14 1.32 -5.81 14.14
CA LYS A 14 0.97 -4.40 14.05
C LYS A 14 1.70 -3.79 12.87
N TYR A 15 0.95 -3.41 11.85
CA TYR A 15 1.44 -2.67 10.70
C TYR A 15 1.41 -1.18 11.01
N SER A 16 2.50 -0.50 10.68
CA SER A 16 2.57 0.96 10.74
C SER A 16 1.86 1.56 9.52
N PRO A 17 1.44 2.84 9.57
CA PRO A 17 1.00 3.54 8.37
C PRO A 17 2.06 3.42 7.27
N MET A 18 1.61 3.16 6.05
CA MET A 18 2.46 2.92 4.89
C MET A 18 2.03 3.82 3.73
N LYS A 19 3.01 4.22 2.94
CA LYS A 19 2.82 4.99 1.72
C LYS A 19 3.44 4.21 0.56
N PHE A 20 2.64 3.95 -0.45
CA PHE A 20 3.08 3.34 -1.70
C PHE A 20 3.14 4.39 -2.80
N VAL A 21 4.13 4.28 -3.67
CA VAL A 21 4.21 5.03 -4.92
C VAL A 21 3.56 4.21 -6.01
N VAL A 22 2.65 4.84 -6.76
CA VAL A 22 2.02 4.24 -7.93
C VAL A 22 2.72 4.76 -9.18
N MET A 23 3.17 3.85 -10.02
CA MET A 23 4.01 4.09 -11.18
C MET A 23 3.30 3.61 -12.45
N TYR A 24 3.47 4.36 -13.53
CA TYR A 24 3.09 3.96 -14.88
C TYR A 24 4.32 4.02 -15.79
N LYS A 25 4.70 2.88 -16.38
CA LYS A 25 5.91 2.77 -17.24
C LYS A 25 7.19 3.40 -16.66
N GLY A 26 7.34 3.41 -15.33
CA GLY A 26 8.51 3.99 -14.65
C GLY A 26 8.35 5.46 -14.23
N ILE A 27 7.22 6.09 -14.54
CA ILE A 27 6.88 7.46 -14.14
C ILE A 27 6.00 7.43 -12.89
N PRO A 28 6.31 8.20 -11.83
CA PRO A 28 5.47 8.27 -10.64
C PRO A 28 4.16 9.01 -10.94
N LEU A 29 3.03 8.33 -10.79
CA LEU A 29 1.70 8.92 -10.96
C LEU A 29 1.15 9.53 -9.67
N GLY A 30 1.51 8.96 -8.53
CA GLY A 30 0.92 9.37 -7.28
C GLY A 30 1.24 8.44 -6.12
N ASN A 31 0.46 8.57 -5.06
CA ASN A 31 0.67 7.85 -3.82
C ASN A 31 -0.60 7.17 -3.30
N ALA A 32 -0.46 5.98 -2.73
CA ALA A 32 -1.51 5.29 -2.00
C ALA A 32 -1.14 5.25 -0.52
N ASN A 33 -2.05 5.71 0.33
CA ASN A 33 -1.82 5.75 1.78
C ASN A 33 -2.63 4.64 2.44
N VAL A 34 -1.94 3.70 3.09
CA VAL A 34 -2.57 2.62 3.84
C VAL A 34 -2.44 2.94 5.33
N PRO A 35 -3.55 3.09 6.06
CA PRO A 35 -3.49 3.35 7.49
C PRO A 35 -2.87 2.18 8.22
N GLY A 36 -2.18 2.46 9.34
CA GLY A 36 -1.66 1.41 10.20
C GLY A 36 -2.80 0.57 10.78
N PHE A 37 -2.59 -0.74 10.91
CA PHE A 37 -3.61 -1.64 11.42
C PHE A 37 -3.01 -2.79 12.22
N TYR A 38 -3.82 -3.36 13.10
CA TYR A 38 -3.52 -4.63 13.74
C TYR A 38 -4.18 -5.78 12.99
N GLN A 39 -3.46 -6.89 12.91
CA GLN A 39 -3.93 -8.16 12.37
C GLN A 39 -3.66 -9.27 13.40
N ALA A 40 -4.70 -10.01 13.77
CA ALA A 40 -4.58 -11.12 14.71
C ALA A 40 -3.80 -12.30 14.10
N ALA A 41 -3.34 -13.22 14.95
CA ALA A 41 -2.77 -14.49 14.51
C ALA A 41 -3.75 -15.26 13.61
N HIS A 42 -3.22 -16.01 12.63
CA HIS A 42 -4.00 -16.87 11.73
C HIS A 42 -5.23 -16.19 11.08
N SER A 43 -5.09 -14.93 10.68
CA SER A 43 -6.21 -14.16 10.13
C SER A 43 -5.93 -13.62 8.73
N VAL A 44 -7.00 -13.40 7.97
CA VAL A 44 -6.99 -12.70 6.69
C VAL A 44 -7.72 -11.38 6.87
N LYS A 45 -7.14 -10.28 6.38
CA LYS A 45 -7.75 -8.96 6.47
C LYS A 45 -7.72 -8.26 5.12
N GLN A 46 -8.87 -7.75 4.72
CA GLN A 46 -9.00 -6.88 3.56
C GLN A 46 -8.76 -5.43 3.98
N ILE A 47 -7.93 -4.74 3.20
CA ILE A 47 -7.54 -3.35 3.46
C ILE A 47 -7.86 -2.56 2.21
N GLN A 48 -8.83 -1.66 2.34
CA GLN A 48 -9.18 -0.74 1.28
C GLN A 48 -8.34 0.54 1.40
N THR A 49 -7.79 0.99 0.29
CA THR A 49 -7.06 2.26 0.20
C THR A 49 -7.35 2.95 -1.11
N PHE A 50 -7.14 4.27 -1.11
CA PHE A 50 -7.29 5.14 -2.26
C PHE A 50 -5.91 5.51 -2.79
N VAL A 51 -5.80 5.52 -4.12
CA VAL A 51 -4.64 6.07 -4.82
C VAL A 51 -4.96 7.53 -5.12
N ASN A 52 -4.15 8.43 -4.59
CA ASN A 52 -4.18 9.84 -4.94
C ASN A 52 -3.19 10.06 -6.09
N VAL A 53 -3.69 10.51 -7.23
CA VAL A 53 -2.88 10.83 -8.41
C VAL A 53 -2.58 12.32 -8.37
N ASP A 54 -1.30 12.67 -8.23
CA ASP A 54 -0.87 14.06 -8.15
C ASP A 54 -0.66 14.60 -9.57
N ARG A 55 -1.45 15.59 -10.00
CA ARG A 55 -1.37 16.19 -11.35
C ARG A 55 0.03 16.72 -11.71
N VAL A 56 0.86 17.01 -10.71
CA VAL A 56 2.16 17.67 -10.87
C VAL A 56 3.26 16.72 -11.37
N ASN A 57 3.07 15.39 -11.26
CA ASN A 57 4.09 14.40 -11.63
C ASN A 57 3.93 13.85 -13.06
N LEU A 58 2.93 14.33 -13.81
CA LEU A 58 2.74 13.96 -15.20
C LEU A 58 3.34 15.04 -16.10
N LEU A 59 4.45 14.72 -16.77
CA LEU A 59 4.89 15.50 -17.94
C LEU A 59 3.78 15.39 -19.00
N GLN A 60 3.56 16.45 -19.79
CA GLN A 60 2.43 16.51 -20.74
C GLN A 60 2.41 15.33 -21.72
N THR A 61 3.59 14.85 -22.13
CA THR A 61 3.75 13.69 -23.02
C THR A 61 3.28 12.40 -22.35
N ASP A 62 3.66 12.19 -21.09
CA ASP A 62 3.30 10.99 -20.31
C ASP A 62 1.82 10.96 -19.93
N ALA A 63 1.22 12.12 -19.66
CA ALA A 63 -0.21 12.25 -19.44
C ALA A 63 -1.00 11.82 -20.70
N THR A 64 -0.51 12.22 -21.87
CA THR A 64 -1.14 11.91 -23.15
C THR A 64 -1.05 10.42 -23.45
N ASP A 65 0.10 9.79 -23.19
CA ASP A 65 0.27 8.34 -23.35
C ASP A 65 -0.58 7.54 -22.36
N LEU A 66 -0.67 7.99 -21.10
CA LEU A 66 -1.54 7.38 -20.09
C LEU A 66 -3.01 7.46 -20.51
N ILE A 67 -3.49 8.63 -20.95
CA ILE A 67 -4.87 8.83 -21.41
C ILE A 67 -5.13 8.00 -22.67
N ARG A 68 -4.17 7.98 -23.61
CA ARG A 68 -4.29 7.20 -24.84
C ARG A 68 -4.36 5.72 -24.56
N ASP A 69 -3.49 5.19 -23.70
CA ASP A 69 -3.50 3.77 -23.33
C ASP A 69 -4.79 3.41 -22.57
N ALA A 70 -5.27 4.28 -21.69
CA ALA A 70 -6.54 4.10 -21.00
C ALA A 70 -7.73 4.10 -21.98
N THR A 71 -7.69 4.95 -23.01
CA THR A 71 -8.79 5.10 -23.98
C THR A 71 -8.78 4.01 -25.04
N LEU A 72 -7.61 3.59 -25.52
CA LEU A 72 -7.47 2.61 -26.61
C LEU A 72 -7.52 1.16 -26.12
N ASN A 73 -6.92 0.87 -24.97
CA ASN A 73 -6.78 -0.50 -24.49
C ASN A 73 -7.76 -0.84 -23.36
N ASP A 74 -8.55 0.15 -22.88
CA ASP A 74 -9.45 0.08 -21.71
C ASP A 74 -8.76 -0.46 -20.45
N ARG A 75 -7.42 -0.51 -20.46
CA ARG A 75 -6.57 -1.16 -19.48
C ARG A 75 -5.23 -0.46 -19.43
N VAL A 76 -4.80 -0.15 -18.22
CA VAL A 76 -3.50 0.43 -17.92
C VAL A 76 -2.84 -0.43 -16.86
N GLU A 77 -1.62 -0.87 -17.12
CA GLU A 77 -0.81 -1.54 -16.10
C GLU A 77 -0.17 -0.50 -15.18
N LEU A 78 -0.46 -0.60 -13.89
CA LEU A 78 0.12 0.25 -12.85
C LEU A 78 0.97 -0.61 -11.92
N LYS A 79 2.17 -0.14 -11.59
CA LYS A 79 3.05 -0.79 -10.62
C LYS A 79 3.00 -0.04 -9.31
N VAL A 80 2.88 -0.76 -8.20
CA VAL A 80 2.81 -0.16 -6.86
C VAL A 80 4.01 -0.64 -6.05
N PHE A 81 4.79 0.31 -5.53
CA PHE A 81 6.02 0.05 -4.77
C PHE A 81 6.00 0.79 -3.45
N GLY A 82 6.61 0.22 -2.42
CA GLY A 82 6.80 0.90 -1.14
C GLY A 82 7.14 -0.05 -0.01
N ASP A 83 7.62 0.52 1.08
CA ASP A 83 8.07 -0.23 2.24
C ASP A 83 6.91 -0.56 3.18
N VAL A 84 6.91 -1.78 3.71
CA VAL A 84 5.91 -2.24 4.68
C VAL A 84 6.55 -2.36 6.05
N GLY A 85 6.28 -1.38 6.90
CA GLY A 85 6.71 -1.41 8.30
C GLY A 85 5.78 -2.27 9.16
N ALA A 86 6.26 -3.42 9.65
CA ALA A 86 5.50 -4.33 10.50
C ALA A 86 6.25 -4.67 11.79
N LYS A 87 5.51 -4.81 12.90
CA LYS A 87 6.02 -5.28 14.19
C LYS A 87 5.26 -6.51 14.63
N ILE A 88 5.98 -7.56 15.00
CA ILE A 88 5.41 -8.78 15.58
C ILE A 88 4.98 -8.49 17.02
N ARG A 89 3.78 -8.92 17.38
CA ARG A 89 3.23 -8.84 18.73
C ARG A 89 2.96 -10.25 19.24
N ILE A 90 3.89 -10.73 20.07
CA ILE A 90 3.75 -11.97 20.84
C ILE A 90 2.79 -11.65 22.01
N LEU A 91 1.75 -12.46 22.21
CA LEU A 91 0.76 -12.22 23.27
C LEU A 91 1.37 -12.36 24.68
N ASP A 92 0.94 -11.44 25.55
CA ASP A 92 0.95 -11.42 27.03
C ASP A 92 2.21 -11.12 27.85
N PHE A 93 3.16 -10.34 27.32
CA PHE A 93 4.00 -9.52 28.19
C PHE A 93 3.87 -8.03 27.84
N THR A 94 3.16 -7.27 28.69
CA THR A 94 3.60 -5.91 28.98
C THR A 94 5.00 -6.03 29.58
N SER A 95 6.05 -5.79 28.80
CA SER A 95 7.39 -5.63 29.37
C SER A 95 7.29 -4.47 30.38
N PRO A 96 7.70 -4.64 31.64
CA PRO A 96 7.74 -3.53 32.57
C PRO A 96 8.58 -2.41 31.95
N THR A 97 8.03 -1.20 31.89
CA THR A 97 8.85 -0.02 31.65
C THR A 97 9.82 0.09 32.82
N VAL A 98 11.10 -0.19 32.61
CA VAL A 98 12.14 0.18 33.57
C VAL A 98 12.25 1.69 33.51
N LYS A 99 12.06 2.34 34.65
CA LYS A 99 12.27 3.77 34.83
C LYS A 99 13.76 4.08 34.95
#